data_AF-A0A9D8KFI5-F1
#
_entry.id   AF-A0A9D8KFI5-F1
#
_cell.length_a   1.000
_cell.length_b   1.000
_cell.length_c   1.000
_cell.angle_alpha   90.00
_cell.angle_beta   90.00
_cell.angle_gamma   90.00
#
_symmetry.space_group_name_H-M   'P 1'
#
loop_
_entity.id
_entity.type
_entity.pdbx_description
1 polymer ?
#
loop_
_entity_poly.entity_id
_entity_poly.type
_entity_poly.pdbx_seq_one_letter_code
_entity_poly.pdbx_strand_id
1 'polypeptide(L)'
;MKLNKVNLFYLLLLFFHVGHVLEEAWGGFRVIGIIGIEWFLAVNWLLFSIPVVIFYFILEKRRWAYLLGMIYGAVMTLNGIGHNIVTIVTDRYFGFAAGGFTGIGLILTGIPLVYYLMGEYREIGTAGR
;
A
#
# COMPACT_ATOMS: atom_id res chain seq x y z
N MET A 1 -19.75 9.90 9.36
CA MET A 1 -18.79 10.27 8.30
C MET A 1 -19.25 9.63 7.00
N LYS A 2 -19.51 10.39 5.92
CA LYS A 2 -19.85 9.76 4.62
C LYS A 2 -18.58 9.15 4.02
N LEU A 3 -18.64 7.91 3.56
CA LEU A 3 -17.53 7.26 2.88
C LEU A 3 -17.30 7.97 1.54
N ASN A 4 -16.22 8.75 1.42
CA ASN A 4 -15.82 9.35 0.15
C ASN A 4 -14.85 8.41 -0.60
N LYS A 5 -14.54 8.75 -1.85
CA LYS A 5 -13.68 7.91 -2.71
C LYS A 5 -12.29 7.71 -2.09
N VAL A 6 -11.69 8.76 -1.51
CA VAL A 6 -10.41 8.67 -0.80
C VAL A 6 -10.48 7.63 0.32
N ASN A 7 -11.48 7.73 1.19
CA ASN A 7 -11.63 6.80 2.32
C ASN A 7 -11.81 5.36 1.85
N LEU A 8 -12.64 5.13 0.82
CA LEU A 8 -12.85 3.81 0.26
C LEU A 8 -11.55 3.22 -0.30
N PHE A 9 -10.86 3.94 -1.19
CA PHE A 9 -9.64 3.44 -1.81
C PHE A 9 -8.48 3.30 -0.82
N TYR A 10 -8.41 4.15 0.21
CA TYR A 10 -7.40 4.01 1.26
C TYR A 10 -7.63 2.74 2.08
N LEU A 11 -8.87 2.47 2.50
CA LEU A 11 -9.22 1.26 3.23
C LEU A 11 -8.98 -0.01 2.40
N LEU A 12 -9.33 0.02 1.11
CA LEU A 12 -9.03 -1.09 0.19
C LEU A 12 -7.53 -1.30 0.03
N LEU A 13 -6.74 -0.23 -0.08
CA LEU A 13 -5.27 -0.34 -0.17
C LEU A 13 -4.67 -0.92 1.12
N LEU A 14 -5.17 -0.53 2.31
CA LEU A 14 -4.76 -1.14 3.58
C LEU A 14 -5.10 -2.63 3.62
N PHE A 15 -6.31 -3.02 3.17
CA PHE A 15 -6.72 -4.41 3.09
C PHE A 15 -5.79 -5.23 2.17
N PHE A 16 -5.51 -4.73 0.97
CA PHE A 16 -4.59 -5.42 0.06
C PHE A 16 -3.15 -5.42 0.56
N HIS A 17 -2.69 -4.41 1.30
CA HIS A 17 -1.37 -4.42 1.91
C HIS A 17 -1.25 -5.55 2.95
N VAL A 18 -2.24 -5.72 3.83
CA VAL A 18 -2.25 -6.86 4.76
C VAL A 18 -2.30 -8.18 3.99
N GLY A 19 -3.19 -8.29 3.00
CA GLY A 19 -3.26 -9.48 2.14
C GLY A 19 -1.92 -9.78 1.46
N HIS A 20 -1.21 -8.75 1.04
CA HIS A 20 0.09 -8.86 0.38
C HIS A 20 1.17 -9.38 1.29
N VAL A 21 1.30 -8.83 2.49
CA VAL A 21 2.25 -9.35 3.49
C VAL A 21 1.93 -10.81 3.84
N LEU A 22 0.65 -11.17 3.94
CA LEU A 22 0.24 -12.56 4.19
C LEU A 22 0.55 -13.48 3.02
N GLU A 23 0.36 -13.01 1.77
CA GLU A 23 0.72 -13.76 0.57
C GLU A 23 2.24 -13.96 0.48
N GLU A 24 3.03 -12.94 0.77
CA GLU A 24 4.50 -13.03 0.86
C GLU A 24 4.93 -14.02 1.94
N ALA A 25 4.30 -13.98 3.12
CA ALA A 25 4.57 -14.90 4.22
C ALA A 25 4.24 -16.34 3.85
N TRP A 26 3.06 -16.58 3.29
CA TRP A 26 2.61 -17.90 2.88
C TRP A 26 3.39 -18.44 1.69
N GLY A 27 3.67 -17.59 0.72
CA GLY A 27 4.37 -17.94 -0.50
C GLY A 27 5.89 -18.01 -0.34
N GLY A 28 6.44 -17.69 0.84
CA GLY A 28 7.87 -17.77 1.12
C GLY A 28 8.67 -16.75 0.31
N PHE A 29 8.27 -15.48 0.35
CA PHE A 29 8.99 -14.40 -0.31
C PHE A 29 10.49 -14.44 0.04
N ARG A 30 11.36 -14.20 -0.94
CA ARG A 30 12.81 -14.42 -0.82
C ARG A 30 13.42 -13.80 0.44
N VAL A 31 12.95 -12.62 0.84
CA VAL A 31 13.45 -11.90 2.02
C VAL A 31 13.26 -12.70 3.31
N ILE A 32 12.19 -13.49 3.41
CA ILE A 32 11.91 -14.34 4.58
C ILE A 32 13.04 -15.37 4.78
N GLY A 33 13.63 -15.90 3.71
CA GLY A 33 14.78 -16.79 3.80
C GLY A 33 16.07 -16.13 4.32
N ILE A 34 16.11 -14.78 4.35
CA ILE A 34 17.27 -14.00 4.81
C ILE A 34 17.08 -13.56 6.26
N ILE A 35 15.90 -13.03 6.60
CA ILE A 35 15.65 -12.40 7.91
C ILE A 35 14.81 -13.26 8.87
N GLY A 36 14.17 -14.32 8.36
CA GLY A 36 13.22 -15.13 9.12
C GLY A 36 11.80 -14.56 9.13
N ILE A 37 10.81 -15.43 9.26
CA ILE A 37 9.38 -15.06 9.20
C ILE A 37 8.96 -14.15 10.35
N GLU A 38 9.52 -14.35 11.55
CA GLU A 38 9.20 -13.55 12.74
C GLU A 38 9.58 -12.08 12.55
N TRP A 39 10.82 -11.82 12.12
CA TRP A 39 11.30 -10.47 11.84
C TRP A 39 10.58 -9.84 10.65
N PHE A 40 10.31 -10.62 9.60
CA PHE A 40 9.53 -10.15 8.46
C PHE A 40 8.14 -9.63 8.90
N LEU A 41 7.42 -10.40 9.71
CA LEU A 41 6.10 -10.00 10.21
C LEU A 41 6.19 -8.83 11.18
N ALA A 42 7.17 -8.82 12.10
CA ALA A 42 7.34 -7.74 13.07
C ALA A 42 7.63 -6.39 12.40
N VAL A 43 8.54 -6.38 11.41
CA VAL A 43 8.88 -5.18 10.65
C VAL A 43 7.68 -4.70 9.83
N ASN A 44 6.99 -5.60 9.12
CA ASN A 44 5.81 -5.23 8.36
C ASN A 44 4.68 -4.69 9.25
N TRP A 45 4.46 -5.27 10.43
CA TRP A 45 3.46 -4.79 11.37
C TRP A 45 3.78 -3.38 11.89
N LEU A 46 5.05 -3.13 12.22
CA LEU A 46 5.52 -1.81 12.62
C LEU A 46 5.33 -0.79 11.49
N LEU A 47 5.74 -1.13 10.26
CA LEU A 47 5.58 -0.27 9.09
C LEU A 47 4.11 -0.04 8.74
N PHE A 48 3.23 -1.02 8.95
CA PHE A 48 1.79 -0.91 8.72
C PHE A 48 1.10 0.09 9.66
N SER A 49 1.67 0.37 10.83
CA SER A 49 1.14 1.42 11.71
C SER A 49 1.21 2.82 11.07
N ILE A 50 2.20 3.07 10.22
CA ILE A 50 2.43 4.35 9.55
C ILE A 50 1.24 4.74 8.65
N PRO A 51 0.80 3.92 7.67
CA PRO A 51 -0.34 4.27 6.84
C PRO A 51 -1.66 4.34 7.62
N VAL A 52 -1.82 3.61 8.73
CA VAL A 52 -2.98 3.79 9.62
C VAL A 52 -2.97 5.19 10.25
N VAL A 53 -1.83 5.66 10.73
CA VAL A 53 -1.67 7.03 11.26
C VAL A 53 -1.90 8.08 10.17
N ILE A 54 -1.37 7.87 8.97
CA ILE A 54 -1.63 8.75 7.81
C ILE A 54 -3.13 8.82 7.53
N PHE A 55 -3.83 7.68 7.53
CA PHE A 55 -5.26 7.63 7.29
C PHE A 55 -6.04 8.45 8.33
N TYR A 56 -5.72 8.31 9.61
CA TYR A 56 -6.31 9.12 10.68
C TYR A 56 -6.17 10.62 10.39
N PHE A 57 -4.97 11.08 10.00
CA PHE A 57 -4.76 12.50 9.70
C PHE A 57 -5.40 12.97 8.39
N ILE A 58 -5.69 12.07 7.43
CA ILE A 58 -6.51 12.37 6.26
C ILE A 58 -7.97 12.62 6.68
N LEU A 59 -8.51 11.84 7.64
CA LEU A 59 -9.84 12.07 8.19
C LEU A 59 -9.94 13.45 8.87
N GLU A 60 -8.86 13.86 9.55
CA GLU A 60 -8.67 15.20 10.15
C GLU A 60 -8.35 16.30 9.12
N LYS A 61 -8.43 16.00 7.82
CA LYS A 61 -8.19 16.94 6.71
C LYS A 61 -6.83 17.64 6.77
N ARG A 62 -5.80 17.00 7.35
CA ARG A 62 -4.45 17.56 7.43
C ARG A 62 -3.75 17.47 6.08
N ARG A 63 -3.42 18.62 5.50
CA ARG A 63 -2.81 18.72 4.16
C ARG A 63 -1.57 17.85 3.96
N TRP A 64 -0.68 17.77 4.95
CA TRP A 64 0.54 16.94 4.86
C TRP A 64 0.23 15.44 4.79
N ALA A 65 -0.88 14.99 5.39
CA ALA A 65 -1.27 13.59 5.38
C ALA A 65 -1.72 13.13 3.99
N TYR A 66 -2.32 14.02 3.20
CA TYR A 66 -2.61 13.74 1.78
C TYR A 66 -1.34 13.50 0.97
N LEU A 67 -0.29 14.30 1.20
CA LEU A 67 1.01 14.12 0.54
C LEU A 67 1.64 12.77 0.90
N LEU A 68 1.68 12.43 2.19
CA LEU A 68 2.18 11.14 2.63
C LEU A 68 1.31 9.98 2.14
N GLY A 69 -0.02 10.16 2.07
CA GLY A 69 -0.95 9.19 1.51
C GLY A 69 -0.68 8.93 0.03
N MET A 70 -0.34 9.95 -0.75
CA MET A 70 0.07 9.78 -2.15
C MET A 70 1.38 8.99 -2.26
N ILE A 71 2.37 9.31 -1.42
CA ILE A 71 3.64 8.57 -1.38
C ILE A 71 3.37 7.10 -1.05
N TYR A 72 2.58 6.83 -0.01
CA TYR A 72 2.18 5.48 0.37
C TYR A 72 1.49 4.73 -0.78
N GLY A 73 0.49 5.35 -1.42
CA GLY A 73 -0.21 4.77 -2.57
C GLY A 73 0.72 4.44 -3.74
N ALA A 74 1.67 5.33 -4.04
CA ALA A 74 2.67 5.11 -5.09
C ALA A 74 3.63 3.97 -4.74
N VAL A 75 4.15 3.91 -3.50
CA VAL A 75 5.05 2.84 -3.04
C VAL A 75 4.36 1.48 -3.12
N MET A 76 3.11 1.38 -2.65
CA MET A 76 2.33 0.13 -2.74
C MET A 76 2.06 -0.29 -4.18
N THR A 77 1.75 0.66 -5.07
CA THR A 77 1.57 0.39 -6.50
C THR A 77 2.85 -0.18 -7.11
N LEU A 78 4.00 0.47 -6.86
CA LEU A 78 5.30 0.04 -7.38
C LEU A 78 5.71 -1.31 -6.82
N ASN A 79 5.41 -1.58 -5.54
CA ASN A 79 5.62 -2.88 -4.93
C ASN A 79 4.81 -3.96 -5.69
N GLY A 80 3.49 -3.76 -5.85
CA GLY A 80 2.65 -4.68 -6.60
C GLY A 80 3.15 -4.93 -8.04
N ILE A 81 3.62 -3.89 -8.73
CA ILE A 81 4.23 -4.02 -10.06
C ILE A 81 5.50 -4.87 -9.99
N GLY A 82 6.39 -4.60 -9.03
CA GLY A 82 7.64 -5.32 -8.83
C GLY A 82 7.43 -6.82 -8.66
N HIS A 83 6.51 -7.24 -7.78
CA HIS A 83 6.22 -8.66 -7.57
C HIS A 83 5.66 -9.34 -8.83
N ASN A 84 4.77 -8.66 -9.56
CA ASN A 84 4.23 -9.19 -10.81
C ASN A 84 5.31 -9.32 -11.90
N ILE A 85 6.16 -8.31 -12.07
CA ILE A 85 7.27 -8.37 -13.03
C ILE A 85 8.24 -9.50 -12.66
N VAL A 86 8.65 -9.59 -11.40
CA VAL A 86 9.59 -10.64 -10.95
C VAL A 86 8.97 -12.02 -11.14
N THR A 87 7.67 -12.20 -10.84
CA THR A 87 6.96 -13.46 -11.09
C THR A 87 7.00 -13.83 -12.57
N ILE A 88 6.68 -12.90 -13.48
CA ILE A 88 6.68 -13.13 -14.93
C ILE A 88 8.09 -13.45 -15.45
N VAL A 89 9.11 -12.72 -15.00
CA VAL A 89 10.48 -12.87 -15.48
C VAL A 89 11.12 -14.17 -14.98
N THR A 90 10.82 -14.58 -13.74
CA THR A 90 11.47 -15.73 -13.11
C THR A 90 10.68 -17.02 -13.24
N ASP A 91 9.41 -16.93 -13.63
CA ASP A 91 8.42 -18.02 -13.60
C ASP A 91 8.35 -18.72 -12.22
N ARG A 92 8.69 -17.98 -11.16
CA ARG A 92 8.79 -18.49 -9.79
C ARG A 92 7.98 -17.65 -8.84
N TYR A 93 6.77 -18.11 -8.56
CA TYR A 93 5.90 -17.51 -7.58
C TYR A 93 6.30 -17.92 -6.15
N PHE A 94 6.22 -19.21 -5.81
CA PHE A 94 6.59 -19.71 -4.47
C PHE A 94 8.10 -19.70 -4.23
N GLY A 95 8.52 -19.37 -3.00
CA GLY A 95 9.92 -19.34 -2.57
C GLY A 95 10.73 -18.15 -3.12
N PHE A 96 10.09 -17.26 -3.89
CA PHE A 96 10.81 -16.18 -4.57
C PHE A 96 9.99 -14.90 -4.75
N ALA A 97 8.99 -14.88 -5.63
CA ALA A 97 8.27 -13.67 -6.05
C ALA A 97 6.83 -13.54 -5.50
N ALA A 98 6.46 -14.38 -4.53
CA ALA A 98 5.15 -14.37 -3.87
C ALA A 98 4.70 -12.95 -3.53
N GLY A 99 3.41 -12.64 -3.69
CA GLY A 99 2.86 -11.29 -3.62
C GLY A 99 2.28 -10.76 -4.93
N GLY A 100 2.38 -11.52 -6.04
CA GLY A 100 1.84 -11.11 -7.34
C GLY A 100 0.32 -10.91 -7.36
N PHE A 101 -0.47 -11.81 -6.74
CA PHE A 101 -1.93 -11.76 -6.84
C PHE A 101 -2.52 -10.57 -6.08
N THR A 102 -2.15 -10.40 -4.82
CA THR A 102 -2.51 -9.21 -4.03
C THR A 102 -1.81 -7.96 -4.53
N GLY A 103 -0.65 -8.10 -5.18
CA GLY A 103 0.04 -7.02 -5.89
C GLY A 103 -0.81 -6.38 -6.99
N ILE A 104 -1.65 -7.15 -7.70
CA ILE A 104 -2.65 -6.59 -8.62
C ILE A 104 -3.65 -5.71 -7.86
N GLY A 105 -4.09 -6.16 -6.68
CA GLY A 105 -4.95 -5.38 -5.78
C GLY A 105 -4.30 -4.07 -5.33
N LEU A 106 -3.01 -4.10 -4.98
CA LEU A 106 -2.23 -2.90 -4.65
C LEU A 106 -2.20 -1.90 -5.80
N ILE A 107 -2.02 -2.36 -7.04
CA ILE A 107 -2.02 -1.49 -8.24
C ILE A 107 -3.41 -0.88 -8.47
N LEU A 108 -4.44 -1.72 -8.47
CA LEU A 108 -5.82 -1.32 -8.76
C LEU A 108 -6.40 -0.37 -7.71
N THR A 109 -5.86 -0.38 -6.50
CA THR A 109 -6.30 0.53 -5.43
C THR A 109 -5.36 1.71 -5.21
N GLY A 110 -4.06 1.52 -5.40
CA GLY A 110 -3.04 2.56 -5.22
C GLY A 110 -3.10 3.66 -6.28
N ILE A 111 -3.24 3.32 -7.57
CA ILE A 111 -3.31 4.33 -8.65
C ILE A 111 -4.53 5.25 -8.47
N PRO A 112 -5.76 4.74 -8.29
CA PRO A 112 -6.91 5.60 -8.04
C PRO A 112 -6.78 6.40 -6.75
N LEU A 113 -6.23 5.82 -5.68
CA LEU A 113 -6.01 6.53 -4.42
C LEU A 113 -5.13 7.77 -4.62
N VAL A 114 -4.01 7.62 -5.31
CA VAL A 114 -3.10 8.74 -5.62
C VAL A 114 -3.82 9.83 -6.41
N TYR A 115 -4.59 9.44 -7.43
CA TYR A 115 -5.37 10.39 -8.24
C TYR A 115 -6.37 11.19 -7.39
N TYR A 116 -7.16 10.52 -6.54
CA TYR A 116 -8.15 11.20 -5.70
C TYR A 116 -7.52 12.05 -4.60
N LEU A 117 -6.43 11.59 -3.97
CA LEU A 117 -5.69 12.37 -2.98
C LEU A 117 -5.08 13.63 -3.59
N MET A 118 -4.58 13.57 -4.83
CA MET A 118 -4.05 14.72 -5.54
C MET A 118 -5.13 15.78 -5.79
N GLY A 119 -6.35 15.36 -6.11
CA GLY A 119 -7.51 16.25 -6.24
C GLY A 119 -7.81 16.99 -4.93
N GLU A 120 -8.06 16.25 -3.84
CA GLU A 120 -8.36 16.86 -2.53
C GLU A 120 -7.21 17.73 -2.00
N TYR A 121 -5.96 17.33 -2.24
CA TYR A 121 -4.79 18.13 -1.83
C TYR A 121 -4.76 19.52 -2.49
N ARG A 122 -5.13 19.61 -3.77
CA ARG A 122 -5.20 20.88 -4.51
C ARG A 122 -6.30 21.77 -3.97
N GLU A 123 -7.48 21.22 -3.69
CA GLU A 123 -8.63 21.95 -3.14
C GLU A 123 -8.34 22.55 -1.76
N ILE A 124 -7.69 21.79 -0.87
CA ILE A 124 -7.26 22.29 0.45
C ILE A 124 -6.25 23.42 0.30
N GLY A 125 -5.37 23.35 -0.71
CA GLY A 125 -4.38 24.39 -0.98
C GLY A 125 -4.96 25.70 -1.50
N THR A 126 -6.13 25.66 -2.14
CA THR A 126 -6.84 26.85 -2.64
C THR A 126 -7.77 27.48 -1.60
N ALA A 127 -8.32 26.69 -0.68
CA ALA A 127 -9.21 27.19 0.39
C ALA A 127 -8.47 27.92 1.54
N GLY A 128 -7.14 27.79 1.61
CA GLY A 128 -6.28 28.49 2.58
C GLY A 128 -5.66 29.80 2.07
N ARG A 129 -6.21 30.38 0.99
CA ARG A 129 -5.91 31.74 0.48
C ARG A 129 -7.18 32.56 0.49
#